data_AF-A0A840YI40-F1
#
_entry.id   AF-A0A840YI40-F1
#
_cell.length_a   1.000
_cell.length_b   1.000
_cell.length_c   1.000
_cell.angle_alpha   90.00
_cell.angle_beta   90.00
_cell.angle_gamma   90.00
#
_symmetry.space_group_name_H-M   'P 1'
#
loop_
_entity.id
_entity.type
_entity.pdbx_description
1 polymer ?
#
loop_
_entity_poly.entity_id
_entity_poly.type
_entity_poly.pdbx_seq_one_letter_code
_entity_poly.pdbx_strand_id
1 'polypeptide(L)'
;MRKLIILASGIALTASLSACGKSGMNRNRPDEFAVARQAPLVIPPDFALVPPQPGAPRPQDVKASDQALDALFGGSAARSAGESATLDAAGRSAADLGARSTAGSPTTPVVDKGGTTSEIIAAPAGNGREASAGTGAAAPQPTTPPAGTPQPQ
;
A
#
# COMPACT_ATOMS: atom_id res chain seq x y z
N MET A 1 -41.37 -66.75 60.92
CA MET A 1 -41.69 -65.64 60.00
C MET A 1 -40.87 -64.38 60.28
N ARG A 2 -41.00 -63.69 61.43
CA ARG A 2 -40.29 -62.42 61.72
C ARG A 2 -38.76 -62.52 61.71
N LYS A 3 -38.17 -63.60 62.26
CA LYS A 3 -36.70 -63.81 62.27
C LYS A 3 -36.10 -64.01 60.88
N LEU A 4 -36.87 -64.59 59.94
CA LEU A 4 -36.45 -64.79 58.55
C LEU A 4 -36.47 -63.48 57.77
N ILE A 5 -37.43 -62.59 58.06
CA ILE A 5 -37.52 -61.26 57.43
C ILE A 5 -36.33 -60.39 57.82
N ILE A 6 -35.91 -60.41 59.09
CA ILE A 6 -34.75 -59.65 59.58
C ILE A 6 -33.45 -60.19 58.95
N LEU A 7 -33.29 -61.51 58.84
CA LEU A 7 -32.12 -62.12 58.22
C LEU A 7 -32.02 -61.81 56.72
N ALA A 8 -33.15 -61.89 55.99
CA ALA A 8 -33.21 -61.56 54.57
C ALA A 8 -32.90 -60.09 54.30
N SER A 9 -33.38 -59.18 55.16
CA SER A 9 -33.08 -57.75 55.08
C SER A 9 -31.60 -57.47 55.31
N GLY A 10 -30.97 -58.09 56.33
CA GLY A 10 -29.54 -57.93 56.59
C GLY A 10 -28.65 -58.41 55.45
N ILE A 11 -28.98 -59.53 54.83
CA ILE A 11 -28.27 -60.06 53.65
C ILE A 11 -28.44 -59.12 52.44
N ALA A 12 -29.65 -58.60 52.22
CA ALA A 12 -29.90 -57.66 51.11
C ALA A 12 -29.15 -56.32 51.28
N LEU A 13 -29.04 -55.81 52.51
CA LEU A 13 -28.27 -54.60 52.80
C LEU A 13 -26.76 -54.80 52.65
N THR A 14 -26.23 -55.93 53.09
CA THR A 14 -24.78 -56.22 52.96
C THR A 14 -24.38 -56.51 51.51
N ALA A 15 -25.24 -57.18 50.74
CA ALA A 15 -25.03 -57.42 49.31
C ALA A 15 -25.06 -56.12 48.49
N SER A 16 -25.99 -55.19 48.80
CA SER A 16 -26.06 -53.90 48.11
C SER A 16 -24.88 -52.98 48.42
N LEU A 17 -24.34 -53.02 49.65
CA LEU A 17 -23.13 -52.26 50.01
C LEU A 17 -21.86 -52.84 49.34
N SER A 18 -21.77 -54.17 49.19
CA SER A 18 -20.61 -54.83 48.54
C SER A 18 -20.51 -54.50 47.04
N ALA A 19 -21.63 -54.19 46.38
CA ALA A 19 -21.65 -53.80 44.98
C ALA A 19 -20.97 -52.43 44.70
N CYS A 20 -20.94 -51.52 45.67
CA CYS A 20 -20.24 -50.23 45.54
C CYS A 20 -18.72 -50.32 45.81
N GLY A 21 -18.21 -51.45 46.30
CA GLY A 21 -16.79 -51.61 46.64
C GLY A 21 -15.87 -51.99 45.49
N LYS A 22 -16.41 -52.43 44.34
CA LYS A 22 -15.63 -53.12 43.29
C LYS A 22 -15.69 -52.49 41.90
N SER A 23 -15.80 -51.16 41.79
CA SER A 23 -15.79 -50.48 40.48
C SER A 23 -14.92 -49.20 40.43
N GLY A 24 -13.83 -49.15 41.21
CA GLY A 24 -13.05 -47.90 41.28
C GLY A 24 -11.55 -48.02 41.49
N MET A 25 -10.99 -49.24 41.64
CA MET A 25 -9.57 -49.43 41.95
C MET A 25 -8.73 -49.90 40.76
N ASN A 26 -9.35 -50.35 39.67
CA ASN A 26 -8.69 -50.53 38.37
C ASN A 26 -9.02 -49.34 37.46
N ARG A 27 -8.71 -48.12 37.91
CA ARG A 27 -8.65 -47.00 36.98
C ARG A 27 -7.39 -47.24 36.16
N ASN A 28 -7.53 -47.40 34.85
CA ASN A 28 -6.41 -47.29 33.92
C ASN A 28 -5.89 -45.85 34.07
N ARG A 29 -5.07 -45.61 35.09
CA ARG A 29 -4.42 -44.31 35.27
C ARG A 29 -3.44 -44.17 34.11
N PRO A 30 -3.43 -43.03 33.41
CA PRO A 30 -2.44 -42.79 32.37
C PRO A 30 -1.06 -43.01 32.98
N ASP A 31 -0.27 -43.90 32.40
CA ASP A 31 1.06 -44.22 32.90
C ASP A 31 1.98 -43.02 32.65
N GLU A 32 2.29 -42.27 33.72
CA GLU A 32 3.20 -41.12 33.68
C GLU A 32 4.64 -41.46 33.26
N PHE A 33 5.01 -42.75 33.21
CA PHE A 33 6.30 -43.22 32.69
C PHE A 33 6.21 -43.84 31.30
N ALA A 34 5.04 -43.81 30.65
CA ALA A 34 4.89 -44.28 29.28
C ALA A 34 5.60 -43.33 28.30
N VAL A 35 6.78 -43.74 27.85
CA VAL A 35 7.57 -42.99 26.87
C VAL A 35 6.95 -43.16 25.47
N ALA A 36 6.30 -42.11 24.97
CA ALA A 36 5.88 -42.02 23.58
C ALA A 36 7.10 -41.78 22.67
N ARG A 37 7.08 -42.32 21.44
CA ARG A 37 8.15 -42.06 20.47
C ARG A 37 8.06 -40.62 19.97
N GLN A 38 9.09 -39.83 20.26
CA GLN A 38 9.20 -38.47 19.75
C GLN A 38 9.45 -38.50 18.23
N ALA A 39 8.84 -37.56 17.50
CA ALA A 39 9.11 -37.39 16.07
C ALA A 39 10.61 -37.12 15.85
N PRO A 40 11.22 -37.63 14.75
CA PRO A 40 12.62 -37.38 14.47
C PRO A 40 12.92 -35.87 14.43
N LEU A 41 13.94 -35.44 15.18
CA LEU A 41 14.42 -34.07 15.09
C LEU A 41 15.11 -33.88 13.74
N VAL A 42 14.42 -33.23 12.81
CA VAL A 42 15.02 -32.75 11.57
C VAL A 42 15.80 -31.50 11.92
N ILE A 43 17.13 -31.58 11.83
CA ILE A 43 17.99 -30.41 11.89
C ILE A 43 17.71 -29.62 10.60
N PRO A 44 17.24 -28.36 10.69
CA PRO A 44 17.06 -27.52 9.52
C PRO A 44 18.38 -27.42 8.74
N PRO A 45 18.35 -27.35 7.40
CA PRO A 45 19.57 -27.14 6.63
C PRO A 45 20.28 -25.90 7.15
N ASP A 46 21.58 -26.05 7.41
CA ASP A 46 22.42 -24.97 7.92
C ASP A 46 22.64 -23.98 6.78
N PHE A 47 21.80 -22.94 6.72
CA PHE A 47 22.01 -21.86 5.77
C PHE A 47 23.20 -21.06 6.29
N ALA A 48 24.38 -21.31 5.71
CA ALA A 48 25.55 -20.44 5.83
C ALA A 48 25.26 -19.10 5.13
N LEU A 49 24.29 -18.36 5.65
CA LEU A 49 23.98 -17.00 5.21
C LEU A 49 25.20 -16.17 5.56
N VAL A 50 25.85 -15.66 4.53
CA VAL A 50 26.89 -14.65 4.69
C VAL A 50 26.24 -13.47 5.41
N PRO A 51 26.69 -13.09 6.61
CA PRO A 51 26.14 -11.94 7.30
C PRO A 51 26.25 -10.70 6.39
N PRO A 52 25.18 -9.88 6.25
CA PRO A 52 25.26 -8.68 5.44
C PRO A 52 26.38 -7.78 5.98
N GLN A 53 27.24 -7.27 5.10
CA GLN A 53 28.35 -6.43 5.54
C GLN A 53 27.82 -5.19 6.28
N PRO A 54 28.32 -4.91 7.50
CA PRO A 54 27.97 -3.69 8.22
C PRO A 54 28.27 -2.45 7.36
N GLY A 55 27.25 -1.61 7.10
CA GLY A 55 27.40 -0.37 6.32
C GLY A 55 27.28 -0.50 4.81
N ALA A 56 27.07 -1.70 4.26
CA ALA A 56 26.74 -1.84 2.84
C ALA A 56 25.39 -1.15 2.53
N PRO A 57 25.28 -0.38 1.43
CA PRO A 57 24.02 0.23 1.02
C PRO A 57 22.95 -0.85 0.89
N ARG A 58 21.91 -0.78 1.71
CA ARG A 58 20.80 -1.71 1.65
C ARG A 58 19.91 -1.28 0.49
N PRO A 59 19.61 -2.13 -0.50
CA PRO A 59 18.68 -1.79 -1.57
C PRO A 59 17.29 -1.37 -1.07
N GLN A 60 16.92 -1.82 0.14
CA GLN A 60 15.69 -1.47 0.83
C GLN A 60 15.73 -0.15 1.63
N ASP A 61 16.91 0.47 1.82
CA ASP A 61 17.00 1.77 2.50
C ASP A 61 16.64 2.87 1.50
N VAL A 62 15.34 3.09 1.28
CA VAL A 62 14.87 4.35 0.72
C VAL A 62 15.31 5.45 1.69
N LYS A 63 15.96 6.50 1.18
CA LYS A 63 16.43 7.61 2.03
C LYS A 63 15.28 8.13 2.87
N ALA A 64 15.46 8.17 4.19
CA ALA A 64 14.41 8.62 5.12
C ALA A 64 13.91 10.03 4.80
N SER A 65 14.78 10.89 4.24
CA SER A 65 14.40 12.21 3.73
C SER A 65 13.37 12.14 2.61
N ASP A 66 13.56 11.22 1.66
CA ASP A 66 12.70 11.09 0.48
C ASP A 66 11.35 10.49 0.88
N GLN A 67 11.34 9.55 1.82
CA GLN A 67 10.11 9.03 2.43
C GLN A 67 9.34 10.09 3.21
N ALA A 68 10.03 10.97 3.95
CA ALA A 68 9.38 12.05 4.67
C ALA A 68 8.76 13.08 3.72
N LEU A 69 9.45 13.40 2.61
CA LEU A 69 8.92 14.27 1.57
C LEU A 69 7.72 13.64 0.85
N ASP A 70 7.78 12.35 0.54
CA ASP A 70 6.67 11.62 -0.07
C ASP A 70 5.44 11.57 0.86
N ALA A 71 5.65 11.31 2.15
CA ALA A 71 4.57 11.31 3.15
C ALA A 71 3.96 12.71 3.38
N LEU A 72 4.77 13.77 3.33
CA LEU A 72 4.31 15.14 3.56
C LEU A 72 3.60 15.74 2.34
N PHE A 73 4.07 15.40 1.13
CA PHE A 73 3.61 16.02 -0.12
C PHE A 73 2.84 15.08 -1.05
N GLY A 74 2.68 13.81 -0.69
CA GLY A 74 1.93 12.82 -1.46
C GLY A 74 2.64 12.37 -2.75
N GLY A 75 3.97 12.54 -2.81
CA GLY A 75 4.78 12.16 -3.96
C GLY A 75 4.56 13.00 -5.21
N SER A 76 5.02 12.46 -6.34
CA SER A 76 4.90 13.14 -7.63
C SER A 76 3.49 13.01 -8.19
N ALA A 77 2.72 14.10 -8.19
CA ALA A 77 1.41 14.14 -8.82
C ALA A 77 1.52 14.13 -10.35
N ALA A 78 0.75 13.25 -11.00
CA ALA A 78 0.61 13.19 -12.45
C ALA A 78 0.09 14.54 -12.97
N ARG A 79 0.80 15.09 -13.96
CA ARG A 79 0.46 16.37 -14.58
C ARG A 79 -0.68 16.18 -15.57
N SER A 80 -1.53 17.21 -15.72
CA SER A 80 -2.62 17.14 -16.70
C SER A 80 -2.07 17.04 -18.12
N ALA A 81 -2.86 16.48 -19.05
CA ALA A 81 -2.48 16.42 -20.46
C ALA A 81 -2.26 17.82 -21.05
N GLY A 82 -3.08 18.81 -20.64
CA GLY A 82 -2.94 20.20 -21.08
C GLY A 82 -1.65 20.84 -20.58
N GLU A 83 -1.30 20.64 -19.30
CA GLU A 83 -0.03 21.13 -18.73
C GLU A 83 1.18 20.47 -19.40
N SER A 84 1.11 19.16 -19.67
CA SER A 84 2.19 18.46 -20.36
C SER A 84 2.36 19.00 -21.77
N ALA A 85 1.26 19.20 -22.51
CA ALA A 85 1.29 19.75 -23.86
C ALA A 85 1.84 21.19 -23.91
N THR A 86 1.48 22.05 -22.96
CA THR A 86 2.02 23.41 -22.91
C THR A 86 3.51 23.42 -22.54
N LEU A 87 3.95 22.54 -21.65
CA LEU A 87 5.37 22.42 -21.27
C LEU A 87 6.21 21.84 -22.42
N ASP A 88 5.66 20.90 -23.19
CA ASP A 88 6.32 20.36 -24.38
C ASP A 88 6.41 21.40 -25.49
N ALA A 89 5.34 22.17 -25.73
CA ALA A 89 5.34 23.29 -26.67
C ALA A 89 6.32 24.39 -26.24
N ALA A 90 6.50 24.59 -24.93
CA ALA A 90 7.49 25.50 -24.36
C ALA A 90 8.93 24.94 -24.39
N GLY A 91 9.15 23.73 -24.91
CA GLY A 91 10.47 23.14 -25.07
C GLY A 91 11.11 22.67 -23.77
N ARG A 92 10.33 22.13 -22.82
CA ARG A 92 10.82 21.59 -21.53
C ARG A 92 12.09 20.72 -21.66
N SER A 93 12.19 19.91 -22.71
CA SER A 93 13.31 18.99 -22.92
C SER A 93 14.63 19.70 -23.28
N ALA A 94 14.56 20.93 -23.79
CA ALA A 94 15.71 21.75 -24.11
C ALA A 94 16.10 22.73 -22.99
N ALA A 95 15.36 22.73 -21.86
CA ALA A 95 15.63 23.62 -20.75
C ALA A 95 16.95 23.28 -20.05
N ASP A 96 17.76 24.31 -19.79
CA ASP A 96 18.99 24.17 -19.01
C ASP A 96 18.66 23.83 -17.53
N LEU A 97 19.25 22.74 -17.02
CA LEU A 97 19.13 22.32 -15.62
C LEU A 97 19.60 23.41 -14.65
N GLY A 98 20.54 24.26 -15.06
CA GLY A 98 21.09 25.38 -14.29
C GLY A 98 20.37 26.72 -14.48
N ALA A 99 19.27 26.77 -15.27
CA ALA A 99 18.65 28.03 -15.70
C ALA A 99 18.35 29.03 -14.57
N ARG A 100 18.00 28.54 -13.38
CA ARG A 100 17.70 29.40 -12.22
C ARG A 100 18.96 30.03 -11.62
N SER A 101 20.06 29.28 -11.60
CA SER A 101 21.35 29.76 -11.13
C SER A 101 21.97 30.75 -12.12
N THR A 102 21.79 30.51 -13.42
CA THR A 102 22.29 31.40 -14.47
C THR A 102 21.45 32.67 -14.56
N ALA A 103 20.11 32.59 -14.54
CA ALA A 103 19.26 33.78 -14.62
C ALA A 103 19.48 34.79 -13.46
N GLY A 104 19.80 34.30 -12.26
CA GLY A 104 20.05 35.14 -11.08
C GLY A 104 21.53 35.50 -10.83
N SER A 105 22.46 35.03 -11.66
CA SER A 105 23.88 35.31 -11.44
C SER A 105 24.22 36.78 -11.73
N PRO A 106 25.01 37.47 -10.89
CA PRO A 106 25.49 38.82 -11.16
C PRO A 106 26.33 38.95 -12.44
N THR A 107 26.89 37.84 -12.93
CA THR A 107 27.73 37.80 -14.13
C THR A 107 26.92 37.55 -15.41
N THR A 108 25.61 37.38 -15.33
CA THR A 108 24.76 37.12 -16.49
C THR A 108 24.59 38.42 -17.29
N PRO A 109 24.91 38.42 -18.59
CA PRO A 109 24.77 39.62 -19.41
C PRO A 109 23.30 40.03 -19.49
N VAL A 110 23.00 41.24 -19.02
CA VAL A 110 21.66 41.83 -19.10
C VAL A 110 21.60 42.82 -20.26
N VAL A 111 20.46 42.88 -20.95
CA VAL A 111 20.20 43.86 -22.00
C VAL A 111 19.21 44.88 -21.46
N ASP A 112 19.55 46.17 -21.54
CA ASP A 112 18.62 47.23 -21.20
C ASP A 112 17.49 47.29 -22.25
N LYS A 113 16.26 47.06 -21.78
CA LYS A 113 15.03 47.12 -22.58
C LYS A 113 14.12 48.27 -22.15
N GLY A 114 14.62 49.24 -21.39
CA GLY A 114 13.84 50.35 -20.85
C GLY A 114 13.03 51.10 -21.91
N GLY A 115 13.65 51.41 -23.06
CA GLY A 115 12.95 52.06 -24.17
C GLY A 115 11.77 51.25 -24.72
N THR A 116 11.98 49.94 -24.94
CA THR A 116 10.92 49.02 -25.39
C THR A 116 9.80 48.90 -24.36
N THR A 117 10.15 48.84 -23.07
CA THR A 117 9.17 48.79 -21.98
C THR A 117 8.33 50.07 -21.93
N SER A 118 8.96 51.24 -22.05
CA SER A 118 8.25 52.53 -22.10
C SER A 118 7.31 52.63 -23.30
N GLU A 119 7.74 52.13 -24.47
CA GLU A 119 6.91 52.07 -25.68
C GLU A 119 5.69 51.17 -25.49
N ILE A 120 5.85 49.99 -24.90
CA ILE A 120 4.74 49.07 -24.59
C ILE A 120 3.75 49.69 -23.61
N ILE A 121 4.24 50.38 -22.57
CA ILE A 121 3.36 51.02 -21.57
C ILE A 121 2.54 52.16 -22.20
N ALA A 122 3.14 52.90 -23.14
CA ALA A 122 2.46 53.98 -23.85
C ALA A 122 1.55 53.48 -25.00
N ALA A 123 1.64 52.19 -25.36
CA ALA A 123 0.90 51.64 -26.49
C ALA A 123 -0.61 51.56 -26.20
N PRO A 124 -1.48 51.95 -27.14
CA PRO A 124 -2.92 51.73 -27.03
C PRO A 124 -3.26 50.23 -26.91
N ALA A 125 -4.32 49.91 -26.17
CA ALA A 125 -4.80 48.53 -26.03
C ALA A 125 -5.24 47.98 -27.41
N GLY A 126 -4.72 46.80 -27.76
CA GLY A 126 -5.05 46.12 -29.00
C GLY A 126 -4.43 44.73 -29.07
N ASN A 127 -4.90 43.92 -30.01
CA ASN A 127 -4.27 42.62 -30.27
C ASN A 127 -2.88 42.87 -30.88
N GLY A 128 -1.84 42.39 -30.19
CA GLY A 128 -0.47 42.48 -30.68
C GLY A 128 -0.31 41.71 -32.00
N ARG A 129 0.60 42.17 -32.87
CA ARG A 129 0.89 41.51 -34.16
C ARG A 129 1.56 40.14 -33.99
N GLU A 130 2.27 39.93 -32.89
CA GLU A 130 3.18 38.80 -32.71
C GLU A 130 2.50 37.57 -32.09
N ALA A 131 1.43 37.75 -31.31
CA ALA A 131 0.74 36.63 -30.64
C ALA A 131 -0.69 36.99 -30.24
N SER A 132 -1.63 36.09 -30.53
CA SER A 132 -2.99 36.10 -29.99
C SER A 132 -3.29 34.73 -29.37
N ALA A 133 -3.84 34.71 -28.16
CA ALA A 133 -4.36 33.50 -27.53
C ALA A 133 -5.88 33.60 -27.42
N GLY A 134 -6.58 32.60 -27.92
CA GLY A 134 -8.02 32.45 -27.76
C GLY A 134 -8.30 31.15 -27.00
N THR A 135 -9.28 31.17 -26.11
CA THR A 135 -9.87 29.93 -25.59
C THR A 135 -10.62 29.28 -26.75
N GLY A 136 -10.00 28.30 -27.41
CA GLY A 136 -10.68 27.53 -28.43
C GLY A 136 -11.99 27.00 -27.85
N ALA A 137 -13.12 27.42 -28.41
CA ALA A 137 -14.39 26.76 -28.15
C ALA A 137 -14.17 25.28 -28.46
N ALA A 138 -14.50 24.41 -27.51
CA ALA A 138 -14.48 22.98 -27.72
C ALA A 138 -15.11 22.66 -29.08
N ALA A 139 -14.38 21.97 -29.95
CA ALA A 139 -14.94 21.49 -31.21
C ALA A 139 -16.26 20.75 -30.88
N PRO A 140 -17.36 21.04 -31.58
CA PRO A 140 -18.60 20.29 -31.36
C PRO A 140 -18.28 18.81 -31.57
N GLN A 141 -18.47 18.01 -30.53
CA GLN A 141 -18.37 16.57 -30.68
C GLN A 141 -19.36 16.15 -31.77
N PRO A 142 -18.97 15.25 -32.69
CA PRO A 142 -19.90 14.71 -33.66
C PRO A 142 -21.06 14.07 -32.89
N THR A 143 -22.23 14.70 -32.98
CA THR A 143 -23.47 14.16 -32.43
C THR A 143 -23.76 12.87 -33.16
N THR A 144 -23.54 11.73 -32.49
CA THR A 144 -24.02 10.44 -32.94
C THR A 144 -25.54 10.54 -33.13
N PRO A 145 -26.10 10.26 -34.33
CA PRO A 145 -27.53 10.23 -34.52
C PRO A 145 -28.17 9.17 -33.60
N PRO A 146 -29.39 9.40 -33.07
CA PRO A 146 -30.07 8.41 -32.24
C PRO A 146 -30.27 7.12 -33.05
N ALA A 147 -29.88 6.00 -32.45
CA ALA A 147 -30.05 4.66 -32.98
C ALA A 147 -31.50 4.45 -33.44
N GLY A 148 -31.68 4.15 -34.73
CA GLY A 148 -32.97 3.79 -35.30
C GLY A 148 -33.51 2.52 -34.66
N THR A 149 -34.81 2.54 -34.39
CA THR A 149 -35.62 1.45 -33.84
C THR A 149 -35.42 0.13 -34.62
N PRO A 150 -35.42 -1.05 -33.97
CA PRO A 150 -35.27 -2.32 -34.68
C PRO A 150 -36.52 -2.60 -35.53
N GLN A 151 -36.35 -2.85 -36.83
CA GLN A 151 -37.41 -3.42 -37.67
C GLN A 151 -37.46 -4.95 -37.51
N PRO A 152 -38.65 -5.56 -37.41
CA PRO A 152 -38.81 -7.01 -37.33
C PRO A 152 -38.79 -7.63 -38.74
N GLN A 153 -38.00 -8.70 -38.89
CA GLN A 153 -38.18 -9.78 -39.86
C GLN A 153 -37.97 -11.09 -39.10
#